data_AF-A0A937JUY3-F1
#
_entry.id   AF-A0A937JUY3-F1
#
_cell.length_a   1.000
_cell.length_b   1.000
_cell.length_c   1.000
_cell.angle_alpha   90.00
_cell.angle_beta   90.00
_cell.angle_gamma   90.00
#
_symmetry.space_group_name_H-M   'P 1'
#
loop_
_entity.id
_entity.type
_entity.pdbx_description
1 polymer ?
#
loop_
_entity_poly.entity_id
_entity_poly.type
_entity_poly.pdbx_seq_one_letter_code
_entity_poly.pdbx_strand_id
1 'polypeptide(L)'
;MVEPSERKRIYINALPEYEMKLLSALSFFLGRKVSTQAAAALAMYIRQSHDRILSQVEFYAHKAGMNKWDLLNLISENPQRAEELLKETGDKIHTNEPDVFSEEEG
;
A
#
# COMPACT_ATOMS: atom_id res chain seq x y z
N MET A 1 7.68 -17.12 -20.26
CA MET A 1 7.17 -17.51 -18.92
C MET A 1 7.69 -16.47 -17.96
N VAL A 2 6.81 -15.67 -17.35
CA VAL A 2 7.24 -14.72 -16.31
C VAL A 2 7.43 -15.55 -15.06
N GLU A 3 8.64 -15.61 -14.53
CA GLU A 3 8.88 -16.28 -13.25
C GLU A 3 7.96 -15.65 -12.20
N PRO A 4 7.33 -16.46 -11.32
CA PRO A 4 6.53 -15.90 -10.25
C PRO A 4 7.45 -15.02 -9.40
N SER A 5 7.26 -13.69 -9.50
CA SER A 5 7.97 -12.68 -8.71
C SER A 5 8.09 -13.19 -7.27
N GLU A 6 9.30 -13.14 -6.71
CA GLU A 6 9.57 -13.56 -5.34
C GLU A 6 8.41 -13.14 -4.42
N ARG A 7 7.84 -14.12 -3.70
CA ARG A 7 6.73 -13.84 -2.78
C ARG A 7 7.23 -12.87 -1.70
N LYS A 8 6.97 -11.58 -1.87
CA LYS A 8 7.22 -10.57 -0.83
C LYS A 8 6.29 -10.88 0.35
N ARG A 9 6.87 -11.18 1.51
CA ARG A 9 6.11 -11.32 2.76
C ARG A 9 5.85 -9.93 3.30
N ILE A 10 4.57 -9.62 3.51
CA ILE A 10 4.15 -8.45 4.27
C ILE A 10 3.77 -8.90 5.68
N TYR A 11 4.24 -8.15 6.68
CA TYR A 11 3.80 -8.28 8.06
C TYR A 11 2.83 -7.14 8.32
N ILE A 12 1.61 -7.47 8.73
CA ILE A 12 0.61 -6.50 9.14
C ILE A 12 0.49 -6.54 10.66
N ASN A 13 0.35 -5.37 11.28
CA ASN A 13 -0.04 -5.30 12.69
C ASN A 13 -1.42 -5.94 12.86
N ALA A 14 -1.71 -6.36 14.10
CA ALA A 14 -3.07 -6.78 14.43
C ALA A 14 -4.03 -5.64 14.12
N LEU A 15 -5.16 -5.96 13.48
CA LEU A 15 -6.22 -4.97 13.30
C LEU A 15 -6.85 -4.68 14.67
N PRO A 16 -7.53 -3.53 14.84
CA PRO A 16 -8.31 -3.29 16.04
C PRO A 16 -9.37 -4.38 16.25
N GLU A 17 -9.83 -4.54 17.49
CA GLU A 17 -10.60 -5.71 17.92
C GLU A 17 -11.85 -5.94 17.06
N TYR A 18 -12.56 -4.86 16.70
CA TYR A 18 -13.78 -4.95 15.91
C TYR A 18 -13.51 -5.45 14.48
N GLU A 19 -12.52 -4.89 13.81
CA GLU A 19 -12.08 -5.28 12.47
C GLU A 19 -11.58 -6.73 12.47
N MET A 20 -10.88 -7.18 13.53
CA MET A 20 -10.49 -8.58 13.68
C MET A 20 -11.70 -9.51 13.81
N LYS A 21 -12.77 -9.11 14.52
CA LYS A 21 -14.02 -9.88 14.60
C LYS A 21 -14.68 -9.98 13.23
N LEU A 22 -14.78 -8.88 12.49
CA LEU A 22 -15.36 -8.86 11.15
C LEU A 22 -14.56 -9.73 10.16
N LEU A 23 -13.23 -9.60 10.16
CA LEU A 23 -12.33 -10.39 9.32
C LEU A 23 -12.47 -11.89 9.63
N SER A 24 -12.52 -12.26 10.92
CA SER A 24 -12.66 -13.64 11.37
C SER A 24 -14.01 -14.23 10.94
N ALA A 25 -15.10 -13.48 11.10
CA ALA A 25 -16.44 -13.90 10.66
C ALA A 25 -16.49 -14.10 9.14
N LEU A 26 -15.96 -13.16 8.36
CA LEU A 26 -15.89 -13.27 6.90
C LEU A 26 -15.05 -14.47 6.46
N SER A 27 -13.91 -14.70 7.13
CA SER A 27 -13.05 -15.86 6.86
C SER A 27 -13.78 -17.17 7.14
N PHE A 28 -14.55 -17.24 8.23
CA PHE A 28 -15.34 -18.40 8.62
C PHE A 28 -16.42 -18.71 7.57
N PHE A 29 -17.24 -17.72 7.21
CA PHE A 29 -18.33 -17.92 6.23
C PHE A 29 -17.83 -18.31 4.83
N LEU A 30 -16.61 -17.91 4.47
CA LEU A 30 -15.99 -18.25 3.19
C LEU A 30 -15.12 -19.53 3.23
N GLY A 31 -14.96 -20.17 4.40
CA GLY A 31 -14.13 -21.36 4.57
C GLY A 31 -12.64 -21.12 4.27
N ARG A 32 -12.13 -19.92 4.56
CA ARG A 32 -10.74 -19.51 4.27
C ARG A 32 -9.91 -19.40 5.54
N LYS A 33 -8.58 -19.43 5.39
CA LYS A 33 -7.66 -18.98 6.45
C LYS A 33 -7.74 -17.47 6.59
N VAL A 34 -7.71 -16.97 7.83
CA VAL A 34 -7.78 -15.53 8.14
C VAL A 34 -6.71 -14.74 7.37
N SER A 35 -5.47 -15.24 7.30
CA SER A 35 -4.39 -14.59 6.55
C SER A 35 -4.64 -14.51 5.04
N THR A 36 -5.23 -15.54 4.44
CA THR A 36 -5.62 -15.53 3.03
C THR A 36 -6.76 -14.54 2.78
N GLN A 37 -7.73 -14.47 3.69
CA GLN A 37 -8.83 -13.52 3.58
C GLN A 37 -8.35 -12.07 3.80
N ALA A 38 -7.40 -11.85 4.71
CA ALA A 38 -6.76 -10.54 4.91
C ALA A 38 -6.06 -10.06 3.64
N ALA A 39 -5.27 -10.93 3.00
CA ALA A 39 -4.62 -10.61 1.73
C ALA A 39 -5.65 -10.29 0.62
N ALA A 40 -6.76 -11.02 0.56
CA ALA A 40 -7.83 -10.76 -0.39
C ALA A 40 -8.53 -9.41 -0.14
N ALA A 41 -8.82 -9.09 1.12
CA ALA A 41 -9.42 -7.82 1.52
C ALA A 41 -8.50 -6.64 1.18
N LEU A 42 -7.20 -6.75 1.50
CA LEU A 42 -6.21 -5.74 1.16
C LEU A 42 -6.11 -5.53 -0.37
N ALA A 43 -6.03 -6.62 -1.14
CA ALA A 43 -5.99 -6.53 -2.60
C ALA A 43 -7.24 -5.86 -3.18
N MET A 44 -8.42 -6.17 -2.62
CA MET A 44 -9.67 -5.54 -3.04
C MET A 44 -9.68 -4.03 -2.74
N TYR A 45 -9.26 -3.63 -1.54
CA TYR A 45 -9.17 -2.23 -1.15
C TYR A 45 -8.21 -1.44 -2.05
N ILE A 46 -7.03 -2.00 -2.36
CA ILE A 46 -6.06 -1.37 -3.26
C ILE A 46 -6.66 -1.18 -4.66
N ARG A 47 -7.38 -2.18 -5.21
CA ARG A 47 -8.06 -2.06 -6.50
C ARG A 47 -9.16 -1.01 -6.49
N GLN A 48 -9.95 -0.94 -5.42
CA GLN A 48 -10.98 0.09 -5.27
C GLN A 48 -10.37 1.50 -5.16
N SER A 49 -9.17 1.61 -4.58
CA SER A 49 -8.42 2.86 -4.46
C SER A 49 -7.57 3.19 -5.69
N HIS A 50 -7.65 2.42 -6.77
CA HIS A 50 -6.74 2.48 -7.91
C HIS A 50 -6.58 3.89 -8.49
N ASP A 51 -7.70 4.53 -8.86
CA ASP A 51 -7.69 5.84 -9.52
C ASP A 51 -7.08 6.92 -8.62
N ARG A 52 -7.40 6.89 -7.32
CA ARG A 52 -6.82 7.81 -6.32
C ARG A 52 -5.31 7.62 -6.22
N ILE A 53 -4.85 6.37 -6.12
CA ILE A 53 -3.41 6.04 -6.01
C ILE A 53 -2.68 6.50 -7.29
N LEU A 54 -3.19 6.14 -8.47
CA LEU A 54 -2.56 6.53 -9.73
C LEU A 54 -2.56 8.04 -9.96
N SER A 55 -3.60 8.75 -9.54
CA SER A 55 -3.64 10.22 -9.65
C SER A 55 -2.51 10.88 -8.84
N GLN A 56 -2.22 10.36 -7.64
CA GLN A 56 -1.08 10.84 -6.85
C GLN A 56 0.25 10.51 -7.52
N VAL A 57 0.41 9.29 -8.02
CA VAL A 57 1.63 8.90 -8.77
C VAL A 57 1.82 9.79 -9.99
N GLU A 58 0.75 10.07 -10.74
CA GLU A 58 0.79 10.93 -11.91
C GLU A 58 1.19 12.36 -11.59
N PHE A 59 0.66 12.93 -10.50
CA PHE A 59 1.04 14.26 -10.03
C PHE A 59 2.55 14.35 -9.76
N TYR A 60 3.09 13.43 -8.96
CA TYR A 60 4.50 13.43 -8.61
C TYR A 60 5.42 13.05 -9.78
N ALA A 61 4.97 12.15 -10.66
CA ALA A 61 5.71 11.80 -11.88
C ALA A 61 5.86 13.03 -12.78
N HIS A 62 4.80 13.80 -12.98
CA HIS A 62 4.87 15.03 -13.77
C HIS A 62 5.86 16.04 -13.16
N LYS A 63 5.90 16.19 -11.83
CA LYS A 63 6.88 17.05 -11.14
C LYS A 63 8.32 16.59 -11.31
N ALA A 64 8.54 15.27 -11.35
CA ALA A 64 9.85 14.68 -11.60
C ALA A 64 10.22 14.58 -13.10
N GLY A 65 9.37 15.06 -14.01
CA GLY A 65 9.59 14.94 -15.46
C GLY A 65 9.50 13.50 -15.97
N MET A 66 8.76 12.63 -15.28
CA MET A 66 8.58 11.21 -15.59
C MET A 66 7.15 10.88 -16.02
N ASN A 67 6.96 9.73 -16.68
CA ASN A 67 5.64 9.16 -16.84
C ASN A 67 5.21 8.43 -15.55
N LYS A 68 3.90 8.34 -15.30
CA LYS A 68 3.35 7.75 -14.06
C LYS A 68 3.69 6.26 -13.86
N TRP A 69 3.78 5.49 -14.94
CA TRP A 69 4.14 4.08 -14.89
C TRP A 69 5.62 3.88 -14.57
N ASP A 70 6.49 4.76 -15.08
CA ASP A 70 7.92 4.73 -14.76
C ASP A 70 8.13 5.03 -13.27
N LEU A 71 7.43 6.04 -12.73
CA LEU A 71 7.51 6.33 -11.30
C LEU A 71 6.91 5.19 -10.46
N LEU A 72 5.77 4.61 -10.88
CA LEU A 72 5.17 3.46 -10.19
C LEU A 72 6.14 2.27 -10.11
N ASN A 73 6.80 1.96 -11.23
CA ASN A 73 7.79 0.88 -11.29
C ASN A 73 9.00 1.21 -10.42
N LEU A 74 9.51 2.45 -10.48
CA LEU A 74 10.62 2.91 -9.66
C LEU A 74 10.31 2.78 -8.16
N ILE A 75 9.10 3.15 -7.72
CA ILE A 75 8.66 2.97 -6.32
C ILE A 75 8.66 1.49 -5.93
N SER A 76 8.22 0.59 -6.81
CA SER A 76 8.15 -0.85 -6.53
C SER A 76 9.54 -1.53 -6.49
N GLU A 77 10.46 -1.06 -7.33
CA GLU A 77 11.78 -1.66 -7.54
C GLU A 77 12.85 -1.05 -6.64
N ASN A 78 12.83 0.28 -6.46
CA ASN A 78 13.80 1.03 -5.64
C ASN A 78 13.14 2.26 -4.97
N PRO A 79 12.43 2.06 -3.85
CA PRO A 79 11.74 3.12 -3.11
C PRO A 79 12.69 4.26 -2.68
N GLN A 80 13.92 3.94 -2.27
CA GLN A 80 14.89 4.95 -1.83
C GLN A 80 15.25 5.90 -2.98
N ARG A 81 15.46 5.36 -4.18
CA ARG A 81 15.75 6.18 -5.36
C ARG A 81 14.56 7.04 -5.78
N ALA A 82 13.34 6.50 -5.67
CA ALA A 82 12.12 7.28 -5.89
C ALA A 82 12.03 8.45 -4.90
N GLU A 83 12.34 8.22 -3.62
CA GLU A 83 12.33 9.26 -2.59
C GLU A 83 13.35 10.37 -2.85
N GLU A 84 14.59 10.02 -3.19
CA GLU A 84 15.63 11.00 -3.58
C GLU A 84 15.19 11.87 -4.74
N LEU A 85 14.70 11.24 -5.82
CA LEU A 85 14.23 11.94 -7.01
C LEU A 85 13.10 12.91 -6.69
N LEU A 86 12.14 12.49 -5.87
CA LEU A 86 11.01 13.32 -5.51
C LEU A 86 11.40 14.47 -4.57
N LYS A 87 12.42 14.30 -3.71
CA LYS A 87 12.98 15.41 -2.89
C LYS A 87 13.57 16.52 -3.75
N GLU A 88 14.17 16.20 -4.89
CA GLU A 88 14.73 17.18 -5.84
C GLU A 88 13.66 18.09 -6.47
N THR A 89 12.39 17.66 -6.48
CA THR A 89 11.27 18.46 -7.01
C THR A 89 10.85 19.63 -6.10
N GLY A 90 11.31 19.63 -4.85
CA GLY A 90 10.96 20.65 -3.84
C GLY A 90 9.59 20.45 -3.19
N ASP A 91 8.79 19.47 -3.63
CA ASP A 91 7.52 19.13 -2.99
C ASP A 91 7.73 18.24 -1.76
N LYS A 92 6.97 18.50 -0.70
CA LYS A 92 6.90 17.60 0.46
C LYS A 92 5.98 16.44 0.11
N ILE A 93 6.55 15.27 -0.18
CA ILE A 93 5.80 14.02 -0.04
C ILE A 93 5.31 13.97 1.42
N HIS A 94 4.04 13.64 1.65
CA HIS A 94 3.48 13.49 3.00
C HIS A 94 4.36 12.54 3.80
N THR A 95 5.19 13.14 4.65
CA THR A 95 6.17 12.46 5.47
C THR A 95 5.73 12.74 6.89
N ASN A 96 5.31 11.68 7.59
CA ASN A 96 4.96 11.67 9.02
C ASN A 96 3.50 12.03 9.37
N GLU A 97 2.51 11.55 8.59
CA GLU A 97 1.17 11.41 9.19
C GLU A 97 1.22 10.28 10.23
N PRO A 98 0.76 10.51 11.48
CA PRO A 98 0.73 9.47 12.50
C PRO A 98 -0.08 8.28 12.00
N ASP A 99 0.35 7.06 12.34
CA ASP A 99 -0.41 5.86 12.00
C ASP A 99 -1.80 5.99 12.63
N VAL A 100 -2.86 5.89 11.83
CA VAL A 100 -4.24 5.98 12.31
C VAL A 100 -4.52 4.90 13.36
N PHE A 101 -3.71 3.84 13.38
CA PHE A 101 -3.76 2.75 14.35
C PHE A 101 -2.65 2.82 15.41
N SER A 102 -1.79 3.83 15.41
CA SER A 102 -0.92 4.07 16.56
C SER A 102 -1.77 4.57 17.71
N GLU A 103 -1.97 3.71 18.71
CA GLU A 103 -2.62 4.06 19.96
C GLU A 103 -1.87 5.24 20.59
N GLU A 104 -2.50 6.42 20.65
CA GLU A 104 -2.18 7.35 21.72
C GLU A 104 -2.62 6.65 23.02
N GLU A 105 -1.67 5.99 23.69
CA GLU A 105 -1.85 5.52 25.06
C GLU A 105 -2.22 6.73 25.93
N GLY A 106 -3.52 6.86 26.27
CA GLY A 106 -4.06 7.75 27.28
C GLY A 106 -4.22 7.07 28.63
#